data_AF-A0A5B0DQE3-F1
#
_entry.id   AF-A0A5B0DQE3-F1
#
_cell.length_a   1.000
_cell.length_b   1.000
_cell.length_c   1.000
_cell.angle_alpha   90.00
_cell.angle_beta   90.00
_cell.angle_gamma   90.00
#
_symmetry.space_group_name_H-M   'P 1'
#
loop_
_entity.id
_entity.type
_entity.pdbx_description
1 polymer ?
#
loop_
_entity_poly.entity_id
_entity_poly.type
_entity_poly.pdbx_seq_one_letter_code
_entity_poly.pdbx_strand_id
1 'polypeptide(L)'
;MHSVRPPKKALLKWLDDYSSEVDNYGHLLLEQLQAIDDEIKASIVPYFESAHLDARECFHRLARISLHPDDGDIGCDCQYPNALPLITRKGLFGEVMSGMFTEAYEFVGKHEWLIPVFLFRNHEDAGQYIYTLNRDPERKREVLGRKGDDFIAIVVDKDGKVVRFIAGEAKWRGTWNASTLATVMLGPKIGPEGDKVYNNRGVWFEVNRALNVPLGLEQLQAILLDREPSKFASIIASLDRILAHRNPDPVERTDLILLAGGASKKRKPQTSLLPWKTIPEEYKAGRDLQVVEMIIEDGDEVINSIYDVLWAKDKPDAGI
;
A
#
# COMPACT_ATOMS: atom_id res chain seq x y z
N MET A 1 -8.90 1.98 13.87
CA MET A 1 -9.24 2.57 12.55
C MET A 1 -8.16 3.56 12.13
N HIS A 2 -8.00 3.78 10.83
CA HIS A 2 -7.13 4.84 10.31
C HIS A 2 -7.81 6.21 10.50
N SER A 3 -7.06 7.20 10.96
CA SER A 3 -7.61 8.51 11.36
C SER A 3 -6.66 9.69 11.14
N VAL A 4 -5.42 9.41 10.76
CA VAL A 4 -4.39 10.43 10.58
C VAL A 4 -4.37 10.88 9.13
N ARG A 5 -4.52 12.18 8.89
CA ARG A 5 -4.45 12.75 7.53
C ARG A 5 -3.00 12.73 6.99
N PRO A 6 -2.81 12.71 5.66
CA PRO A 6 -1.47 12.74 5.08
C PRO A 6 -0.75 14.04 5.42
N PRO A 7 0.56 13.99 5.74
CA PRO A 7 1.35 15.16 6.10
C PRO A 7 1.77 15.96 4.86
N LYS A 8 0.81 16.60 4.17
CA LYS A 8 1.02 17.27 2.87
C LYS A 8 2.24 18.22 2.84
N LYS A 9 2.46 18.99 3.91
CA LYS A 9 3.62 19.89 4.01
C LYS A 9 4.96 19.15 4.03
N ALA A 10 5.04 18.00 4.72
CA ALA A 10 6.25 17.19 4.75
C ALA A 10 6.49 16.50 3.41
N LEU A 11 5.42 16.05 2.75
CA LEU A 11 5.51 15.49 1.39
C LEU A 11 6.06 16.50 0.39
N LEU A 12 5.58 17.75 0.40
CA LEU A 12 6.09 18.82 -0.47
C LEU A 12 7.54 19.24 -0.15
N LYS A 13 8.02 19.00 1.07
CA LYS A 13 9.44 19.18 1.41
C LYS A 13 10.30 18.02 0.91
N TRP A 14 9.72 16.82 0.82
CA TRP A 14 10.43 15.58 0.51
C TRP A 14 10.43 15.25 -0.99
N LEU A 15 9.32 15.51 -1.68
CA LEU A 15 9.05 15.05 -3.03
C LEU A 15 8.61 16.21 -3.91
N ASP A 16 9.17 16.25 -5.13
CA ASP A 16 8.73 17.11 -6.21
C ASP A 16 7.65 16.37 -7.00
N ASP A 17 6.55 17.02 -7.30
CA ASP A 17 5.43 16.40 -8.00
C ASP A 17 5.28 16.90 -9.43
N TYR A 18 5.08 15.95 -10.31
CA TYR A 18 4.85 16.17 -11.72
C TYR A 18 3.60 15.38 -12.10
N SER A 19 2.51 16.08 -12.40
CA SER A 19 1.23 15.46 -12.71
C SER A 19 0.84 15.63 -14.18
N SER A 20 0.03 14.70 -14.68
CA SER A 20 -0.75 14.88 -15.90
C SER A 20 -2.01 14.05 -15.88
N GLU A 21 -2.99 14.50 -16.65
CA GLU A 21 -4.25 13.81 -16.87
C GLU A 21 -4.56 13.83 -18.38
N VAL A 22 -4.89 12.67 -18.94
CA VAL A 22 -5.31 12.49 -20.34
C VAL A 22 -6.50 11.54 -20.35
N ASP A 23 -7.69 12.06 -20.66
CA ASP A 23 -8.95 11.33 -20.62
C ASP A 23 -9.17 10.63 -19.27
N ASN A 24 -9.22 9.30 -19.26
CA ASN A 24 -9.36 8.45 -18.06
C ASN A 24 -8.02 8.02 -17.44
N TYR A 25 -6.90 8.67 -17.81
CA TYR A 25 -5.57 8.32 -17.33
C TYR A 25 -4.90 9.46 -16.58
N GLY A 26 -4.67 9.26 -15.28
CA GLY A 26 -3.83 10.11 -14.44
C GLY A 26 -2.43 9.52 -14.28
N HIS A 27 -1.41 10.37 -14.34
CA HIS A 27 -0.02 10.02 -14.05
C HIS A 27 0.56 11.03 -13.07
N LEU A 28 1.16 10.54 -11.99
CA LEU A 28 1.89 11.33 -11.01
C LEU A 28 3.31 10.77 -10.81
N LEU A 29 4.34 11.51 -11.21
CA LEU A 29 5.72 11.21 -10.81
C LEU A 29 6.08 12.05 -9.60
N LEU A 30 6.65 11.38 -8.61
CA LEU A 30 7.19 11.95 -7.40
C LEU A 30 8.68 11.67 -7.37
N GLU A 31 9.50 12.72 -7.41
CA GLU A 31 10.96 12.62 -7.34
C GLU A 31 11.47 13.13 -6.00
N GLN A 32 12.46 12.45 -5.43
CA GLN A 32 13.08 12.91 -4.20
C GLN A 32 13.75 14.28 -4.37
N LEU A 33 13.32 15.26 -3.57
CA LEU A 33 13.96 16.58 -3.48
C LEU A 33 15.16 16.57 -2.53
N GLN A 34 15.04 15.84 -1.43
CA GLN A 34 16.09 15.71 -0.42
C GLN A 34 16.01 14.35 0.30
N ALA A 35 17.10 13.98 0.98
CA ALA A 35 17.09 12.87 1.92
C ALA A 35 15.97 13.07 2.96
N ILE A 36 15.38 11.97 3.43
CA ILE A 36 14.42 12.06 4.52
C ILE A 36 15.17 12.51 5.77
N ASP A 37 14.78 13.66 6.33
CA ASP A 37 15.31 14.15 7.59
C ASP A 37 14.39 13.76 8.76
N ASP A 38 14.82 14.07 9.99
CA ASP A 38 14.05 13.74 11.19
C ASP A 38 12.71 14.49 11.26
N GLU A 39 12.60 15.67 10.66
CA GLU A 39 11.36 16.46 10.63
C GLU A 39 10.32 15.80 9.72
N ILE A 40 10.71 15.42 8.49
CA ILE A 40 9.87 14.72 7.54
C ILE A 40 9.47 13.35 8.12
N LYS A 41 10.44 12.61 8.66
CA LYS A 41 10.20 11.31 9.28
C LYS A 41 9.18 11.41 10.42
N ALA A 42 9.37 12.34 11.36
CA ALA A 42 8.44 12.57 12.47
C ALA A 42 7.03 12.97 11.99
N SER A 43 6.92 13.63 10.83
CA SER A 43 5.64 14.00 10.23
C SER A 43 4.93 12.83 9.56
N ILE A 44 5.68 11.87 9.00
CA ILE A 44 5.16 10.71 8.26
C ILE A 44 4.82 9.54 9.18
N VAL A 45 5.61 9.31 10.23
CA VAL A 45 5.44 8.19 11.18
C VAL A 45 4.01 8.07 11.74
N PRO A 46 3.32 9.15 12.17
CA PRO A 46 1.94 9.06 12.65
C PRO A 46 0.94 8.46 11.65
N TYR A 47 1.15 8.71 10.35
CA TYR A 47 0.31 8.14 9.30
C TYR A 47 0.55 6.62 9.17
N PHE A 48 1.82 6.20 9.18
CA PHE A 48 2.21 4.78 9.21
C PHE A 48 1.67 4.07 10.46
N GLU A 49 1.79 4.69 11.63
CA GLU A 49 1.21 4.19 12.88
C GLU A 49 -0.28 3.90 12.75
N SER A 50 -1.02 4.89 12.25
CA SER A 50 -2.45 4.78 12.05
C SER A 50 -2.82 3.71 11.02
N ALA A 51 -2.01 3.54 9.97
CA ALA A 51 -2.20 2.51 8.96
C ALA A 51 -2.01 1.08 9.52
N HIS A 52 -1.00 0.88 10.37
CA HIS A 52 -0.68 -0.43 10.95
C HIS A 52 -1.51 -0.81 12.18
N LEU A 53 -2.23 0.14 12.79
CA LEU A 53 -2.91 -0.03 14.08
C LEU A 53 -3.81 -1.27 14.12
N ASP A 54 -4.69 -1.45 13.13
CA ASP A 54 -5.66 -2.56 13.11
C ASP A 54 -4.95 -3.93 13.04
N ALA A 55 -4.01 -4.08 12.11
CA ALA A 55 -3.25 -5.31 11.93
C ALA A 55 -2.37 -5.63 13.13
N ARG A 56 -1.76 -4.61 13.74
CA ARG A 56 -0.97 -4.76 14.98
C ARG A 56 -1.80 -5.39 16.09
N GLU A 57 -2.98 -4.84 16.37
CA GLU A 57 -3.88 -5.38 17.39
C GLU A 57 -4.35 -6.81 17.08
N CYS A 58 -4.60 -7.13 15.81
CA CYS A 58 -4.98 -8.48 15.37
C CYS A 58 -3.82 -9.48 15.54
N PHE A 59 -2.63 -9.14 15.05
CA PHE A 59 -1.48 -10.05 15.05
C PHE A 59 -0.88 -10.23 16.44
N HIS A 60 -0.82 -9.17 17.27
CA HIS A 60 -0.35 -9.28 18.64
C HIS A 60 -1.32 -10.13 19.48
N ARG A 61 -2.63 -9.94 19.32
CA ARG A 61 -3.66 -10.81 19.94
C ARG A 61 -3.54 -12.26 19.50
N LEU A 62 -3.32 -12.52 18.21
CA LEU A 62 -3.07 -13.86 17.67
C LEU A 62 -1.81 -14.49 18.31
N ALA A 63 -0.73 -13.71 18.39
CA ALA A 63 0.54 -14.14 18.95
C ALA A 63 0.54 -14.28 20.47
N ARG A 64 -0.53 -13.85 21.15
CA ARG A 64 -0.65 -13.74 22.63
C ARG A 64 0.39 -12.80 23.23
N ILE A 65 0.75 -11.75 22.50
CA ILE A 65 1.59 -10.66 23.01
C ILE A 65 0.68 -9.72 23.79
N SER A 66 0.97 -9.48 25.07
CA SER A 66 0.23 -8.46 25.81
C SER A 66 0.52 -7.06 25.26
N LEU A 67 -0.56 -6.29 25.10
CA LEU A 67 -0.50 -4.88 24.73
C LEU A 67 -0.47 -3.96 25.98
N HIS A 68 -0.60 -4.52 27.18
CA HIS A 68 -0.60 -3.74 28.42
C HIS A 68 0.84 -3.32 28.80
N PRO A 69 1.08 -2.05 29.14
CA PRO A 69 2.43 -1.57 29.46
C PRO A 69 3.05 -2.25 30.68
N ASP A 70 2.22 -2.72 31.63
CA ASP A 70 2.68 -3.37 32.87
C ASP A 70 2.81 -4.90 32.77
N ASP A 71 2.40 -5.49 31.64
CA ASP A 71 2.53 -6.94 31.44
C ASP A 71 3.96 -7.25 30.99
N GLY A 72 4.83 -7.51 31.96
CA GLY A 72 6.18 -8.00 31.75
C GLY A 72 6.20 -9.49 31.39
N ASP A 73 5.69 -9.83 30.20
CA ASP A 73 5.77 -11.21 29.72
C ASP A 73 7.22 -11.60 29.39
N ILE A 74 7.65 -12.74 29.90
CA ILE A 74 8.96 -13.33 29.63
C ILE A 74 8.85 -14.11 28.31
N GLY A 75 9.03 -13.45 27.17
CA GLY A 75 8.92 -14.03 25.81
C GLY A 75 9.75 -13.29 24.76
N CYS A 76 9.76 -13.74 23.50
CA CYS A 76 10.35 -12.92 22.43
C CYS A 76 9.44 -11.73 22.15
N ASP A 77 9.92 -10.51 22.35
CA ASP A 77 9.22 -9.28 21.92
C ASP A 77 9.31 -9.04 20.40
N CYS A 78 9.13 -10.11 19.62
CA CYS A 78 9.05 -10.12 18.17
C CYS A 78 7.74 -9.42 17.73
N GLN A 79 7.75 -8.10 17.62
CA GLN A 79 6.55 -7.27 17.45
C GLN A 79 6.28 -6.85 16.00
N TYR A 80 5.02 -6.93 15.57
CA TYR A 80 4.57 -6.31 14.30
C TYR A 80 4.52 -4.78 14.40
N PRO A 81 4.92 -4.03 13.34
CA PRO A 81 5.49 -4.52 12.08
C PRO A 81 7.02 -4.68 12.08
N ASN A 82 7.71 -4.30 13.15
CA ASN A 82 9.17 -4.19 13.19
C ASN A 82 9.89 -5.54 13.07
N ALA A 83 9.28 -6.64 13.49
CA ALA A 83 9.88 -7.95 13.34
C ALA A 83 9.81 -8.47 11.89
N LEU A 84 9.07 -7.81 10.99
CA LEU A 84 8.90 -8.27 9.62
C LEU A 84 10.19 -8.13 8.80
N PRO A 85 10.48 -9.09 7.89
CA PRO A 85 11.58 -8.97 6.95
C PRO A 85 11.43 -7.74 6.04
N LEU A 86 12.56 -7.19 5.59
CA LEU A 86 12.59 -6.00 4.72
C LEU A 86 11.72 -6.14 3.46
N ILE A 87 11.68 -7.33 2.85
CA ILE A 87 10.84 -7.58 1.67
C ILE A 87 9.35 -7.36 1.96
N THR A 88 8.89 -7.73 3.16
CA THR A 88 7.51 -7.51 3.61
C THR A 88 7.27 -6.06 3.96
N ARG A 89 8.21 -5.42 4.66
CA ARG A 89 8.16 -3.98 4.96
C ARG A 89 8.05 -3.14 3.69
N LYS A 90 8.75 -3.52 2.61
CA LYS A 90 8.66 -2.88 1.28
C LYS A 90 7.26 -2.95 0.67
N GLY A 91 6.59 -4.10 0.76
CA GLY A 91 5.22 -4.27 0.29
C GLY A 91 4.25 -3.37 1.06
N LEU A 92 4.28 -3.47 2.39
CA LEU A 92 3.45 -2.67 3.28
C LEU A 92 3.73 -1.17 3.13
N PHE A 93 5.00 -0.77 2.96
CA PHE A 93 5.38 0.61 2.70
C PHE A 93 4.72 1.11 1.41
N GLY A 94 4.78 0.33 0.33
CA GLY A 94 4.09 0.66 -0.91
C GLY A 94 2.59 0.87 -0.71
N GLU A 95 1.92 0.00 0.06
CA GLU A 95 0.50 0.15 0.37
C GLU A 95 0.21 1.43 1.18
N VAL A 96 0.99 1.73 2.22
CA VAL A 96 0.84 2.97 3.01
C VAL A 96 1.05 4.21 2.13
N MET A 97 2.06 4.20 1.28
CA MET A 97 2.33 5.30 0.35
C MET A 97 1.22 5.47 -0.69
N SER A 98 0.66 4.38 -1.22
CA SER A 98 -0.52 4.42 -2.08
C SER A 98 -1.67 5.17 -1.40
N GLY A 99 -1.96 4.85 -0.14
CA GLY A 99 -2.97 5.55 0.63
C GLY A 99 -2.64 7.03 0.84
N MET A 100 -1.43 7.31 1.29
CA MET A 100 -0.99 8.67 1.57
C MET A 100 -1.06 9.56 0.32
N PHE A 101 -0.65 9.04 -0.83
CA PHE A 101 -0.72 9.79 -2.09
C PHE A 101 -2.14 9.98 -2.60
N THR A 102 -2.98 8.96 -2.44
CA THR A 102 -4.41 9.02 -2.80
C THR A 102 -5.14 10.13 -2.03
N GLU A 103 -4.78 10.39 -0.77
CA GLU A 103 -5.37 11.49 0.02
C GLU A 103 -4.62 12.83 -0.11
N ALA A 104 -3.32 12.80 -0.46
CA ALA A 104 -2.49 13.98 -0.53
C ALA A 104 -2.59 14.74 -1.86
N TYR A 105 -2.64 14.02 -2.98
CA TYR A 105 -2.57 14.56 -4.34
C TYR A 105 -3.90 14.40 -5.07
N GLU A 106 -4.08 15.19 -6.13
CA GLU A 106 -5.23 15.04 -7.03
C GLU A 106 -4.97 13.87 -7.98
N PHE A 107 -5.85 12.87 -7.93
CA PHE A 107 -5.87 11.76 -8.89
C PHE A 107 -6.90 12.00 -9.98
N VAL A 108 -6.83 11.18 -11.04
CA VAL A 108 -7.82 11.19 -12.12
C VAL A 108 -9.26 11.23 -11.58
N GLY A 109 -10.08 12.10 -12.16
CA GLY A 109 -11.46 12.33 -11.73
C GLY A 109 -11.62 13.23 -10.49
N LYS A 110 -10.51 13.61 -9.83
CA LYS A 110 -10.45 14.59 -8.72
C LYS A 110 -11.39 14.26 -7.56
N HIS A 111 -11.44 12.98 -7.21
CA HIS A 111 -12.27 12.49 -6.14
C HIS A 111 -11.65 12.73 -4.76
N GLU A 112 -12.50 12.97 -3.76
CA GLU A 112 -12.10 12.94 -2.36
C GLU A 112 -12.17 11.50 -1.85
N TRP A 113 -11.00 10.90 -1.65
CA TRP A 113 -10.87 9.53 -1.21
C TRP A 113 -10.86 9.44 0.32
N LEU A 114 -11.52 8.40 0.82
CA LEU A 114 -11.54 8.01 2.23
C LEU A 114 -10.86 6.65 2.38
N ILE A 115 -9.92 6.56 3.32
CA ILE A 115 -9.29 5.31 3.74
C ILE A 115 -9.68 5.02 5.20
N PRO A 116 -10.75 4.25 5.46
CA PRO A 116 -11.15 3.97 6.84
C PRO A 116 -10.13 3.13 7.59
N VAL A 117 -9.47 2.21 6.88
CA VAL A 117 -8.54 1.22 7.43
C VAL A 117 -7.73 0.59 6.31
N PHE A 118 -6.47 0.23 6.60
CA PHE A 118 -5.64 -0.57 5.70
C PHE A 118 -5.90 -2.07 5.92
N LEU A 119 -5.94 -2.85 4.85
CA LEU A 119 -6.34 -4.27 4.88
C LEU A 119 -5.23 -5.21 5.38
N PHE A 120 -4.24 -4.69 6.11
CA PHE A 120 -3.06 -5.42 6.54
C PHE A 120 -3.38 -6.62 7.45
N ARG A 121 -4.48 -6.60 8.21
CA ARG A 121 -4.88 -7.75 9.06
C ARG A 121 -5.15 -9.02 8.24
N ASN A 122 -5.45 -8.87 6.95
CA ASN A 122 -5.70 -9.96 6.01
C ASN A 122 -4.42 -10.53 5.40
N HIS A 123 -3.24 -10.01 5.78
CA HIS A 123 -1.95 -10.62 5.46
C HIS A 123 -1.67 -11.80 6.41
N GLU A 124 -2.34 -12.92 6.16
CA GLU A 124 -2.28 -14.11 7.03
C GLU A 124 -0.85 -14.60 7.27
N ASP A 125 0.00 -14.59 6.23
CA ASP A 125 1.37 -15.06 6.35
C ASP A 125 2.23 -14.18 7.27
N ALA A 126 2.00 -12.86 7.29
CA ALA A 126 2.63 -11.96 8.25
C ALA A 126 2.17 -12.26 9.69
N GLY A 127 0.87 -12.51 9.89
CA GLY A 127 0.35 -12.91 11.20
C GLY A 127 0.95 -14.24 11.71
N GLN A 128 1.04 -15.25 10.84
CA GLN A 128 1.67 -16.54 11.15
C GLN A 128 3.17 -16.42 11.42
N TYR A 129 3.85 -15.55 10.68
CA TYR A 129 5.26 -15.25 10.88
C TYR A 129 5.51 -14.67 12.28
N ILE A 130 4.75 -13.64 12.68
CA ILE A 130 4.84 -13.05 14.02
C ILE A 130 4.51 -14.07 15.11
N TYR A 131 3.47 -14.88 14.92
CA TYR A 131 3.11 -15.95 15.86
C TYR A 131 4.25 -16.95 16.09
N THR A 132 4.94 -17.32 15.01
CA THR A 132 6.06 -18.28 15.02
C THR A 132 7.29 -17.67 15.66
N LEU A 133 7.69 -16.46 15.25
CA LEU A 133 8.83 -15.75 15.81
C LEU A 133 8.70 -15.52 17.32
N ASN A 134 7.50 -15.19 17.80
CA ASN A 134 7.26 -15.00 19.23
C ASN A 134 7.57 -16.27 20.06
N ARG A 135 7.51 -17.46 19.45
CA ARG A 135 7.79 -18.76 20.11
C ARG A 135 9.20 -19.28 19.85
N ASP A 136 9.76 -18.97 18.68
CA ASP A 136 11.07 -19.43 18.26
C ASP A 136 11.73 -18.33 17.41
N PRO A 137 12.55 -17.46 18.04
CA PRO A 137 13.19 -16.31 17.38
C PRO A 137 14.13 -16.69 16.23
N GLU A 138 14.62 -17.93 16.20
CA GLU A 138 15.53 -18.44 15.18
C GLU A 138 14.80 -18.86 13.90
N ARG A 139 13.47 -19.03 13.93
CA ARG A 139 12.65 -19.41 12.76
C ARG A 139 12.34 -18.24 11.83
N LYS A 140 13.40 -17.59 11.35
CA LYS A 140 13.31 -16.59 10.28
C LYS A 140 13.08 -17.29 8.94
N ARG A 141 12.02 -16.89 8.25
CA ARG A 141 11.67 -17.35 6.90
C ARG A 141 11.24 -16.17 6.04
N GLU A 142 11.19 -16.38 4.74
CA GLU A 142 10.50 -15.45 3.86
C GLU A 142 9.00 -15.45 4.17
N VAL A 143 8.43 -14.24 4.15
CA VAL A 143 7.00 -14.03 4.26
C VAL A 143 6.46 -13.83 2.84
N LEU A 144 5.54 -14.70 2.44
CA LEU A 144 4.84 -14.61 1.18
C LEU A 144 4.00 -13.34 1.15
N GLY A 145 3.97 -12.66 0.00
CA GLY A 145 3.12 -11.50 -0.22
C GLY A 145 1.64 -11.83 -0.06
N ARG A 146 0.82 -10.80 0.19
CA ARG A 146 -0.62 -10.95 0.25
C ARG A 146 -1.17 -11.37 -1.13
N LYS A 147 -2.25 -12.14 -1.13
CA LYS A 147 -3.01 -12.49 -2.34
C LYS A 147 -4.27 -11.61 -2.40
N GLY A 148 -4.54 -10.96 -3.54
CA GLY A 148 -5.66 -10.04 -3.74
C GLY A 148 -5.20 -8.59 -3.93
N ASP A 149 -6.11 -7.64 -4.12
CA ASP A 149 -5.77 -6.22 -4.31
C ASP A 149 -5.07 -5.67 -3.05
N ASP A 150 -3.95 -4.98 -3.25
CA ASP A 150 -3.04 -4.54 -2.19
C ASP A 150 -3.58 -3.29 -1.46
N PHE A 151 -4.34 -2.42 -2.12
CA PHE A 151 -4.84 -1.18 -1.50
C PHE A 151 -6.29 -0.87 -1.90
N ILE A 152 -7.10 -0.39 -0.95
CA ILE A 152 -8.49 0.05 -1.20
C ILE A 152 -8.73 1.41 -0.53
N ALA A 153 -9.28 2.36 -1.29
CA ALA A 153 -9.95 3.55 -0.76
C ALA A 153 -11.32 3.71 -1.42
N ILE A 154 -12.22 4.44 -0.76
CA ILE A 154 -13.60 4.62 -1.21
C ILE A 154 -13.93 6.10 -1.35
N VAL A 155 -14.84 6.42 -2.27
CA VAL A 155 -15.51 7.72 -2.34
C VAL A 155 -16.91 7.53 -1.79
N VAL A 156 -17.28 8.41 -0.86
CA VAL A 156 -18.57 8.37 -0.18
C VAL A 156 -19.31 9.66 -0.51
N ASP A 157 -20.56 9.54 -0.94
CA ASP A 157 -21.41 10.71 -1.15
C ASP A 157 -21.95 11.28 0.17
N LYS A 158 -22.71 12.37 0.07
CA LYS A 158 -23.34 13.05 1.21
C LYS A 158 -24.28 12.18 2.04
N ASP A 159 -24.83 11.11 1.45
CA ASP A 159 -25.79 10.20 2.08
C ASP A 159 -25.08 8.98 2.71
N GLY A 160 -23.73 8.93 2.63
CA GLY A 160 -22.94 7.83 3.14
C GLY A 160 -22.87 6.65 2.19
N LYS A 161 -23.27 6.81 0.92
CA LYS A 161 -23.22 5.75 -0.09
C LYS A 161 -21.84 5.72 -0.74
N VAL A 162 -21.30 4.51 -0.89
CA VAL A 162 -20.07 4.27 -1.66
C VAL A 162 -20.43 4.36 -3.14
N VAL A 163 -19.87 5.36 -3.82
CA VAL A 163 -20.14 5.61 -5.26
C VAL A 163 -18.98 5.18 -6.15
N ARG A 164 -17.77 5.11 -5.58
CA ARG A 164 -16.55 4.72 -6.27
C ARG A 164 -15.56 4.12 -5.28
N PHE A 165 -14.67 3.28 -5.77
CA PHE A 165 -13.49 2.85 -5.04
C PHE A 165 -12.25 2.83 -5.93
N ILE A 166 -11.07 2.85 -5.31
CA ILE A 166 -9.79 2.66 -5.97
C ILE A 166 -9.19 1.35 -5.49
N ALA A 167 -8.64 0.57 -6.41
CA ALA A 167 -7.92 -0.65 -6.11
C ALA A 167 -6.48 -0.54 -6.59
N GLY A 168 -5.54 -0.62 -5.65
CA GLY A 168 -4.14 -0.37 -5.90
C GLY A 168 -3.28 -1.62 -5.88
N GLU A 169 -2.29 -1.64 -6.77
CA GLU A 169 -1.16 -2.56 -6.78
C GLU A 169 0.12 -1.74 -6.54
N ALA A 170 0.90 -2.10 -5.51
CA ALA A 170 2.16 -1.42 -5.22
C ALA A 170 3.36 -2.34 -5.52
N LYS A 171 4.35 -1.81 -6.24
CA LYS A 171 5.59 -2.53 -6.56
C LYS A 171 6.80 -1.73 -6.15
N TRP A 172 7.64 -2.35 -5.33
CA TRP A 172 8.93 -1.80 -4.93
C TRP A 172 10.08 -2.44 -5.72
N ARG A 173 11.01 -1.65 -6.24
CA ARG A 173 12.30 -2.15 -6.76
C ARG A 173 13.45 -1.25 -6.32
N GLY A 174 14.54 -1.85 -5.84
CA GLY A 174 15.74 -1.09 -5.45
C GLY A 174 16.35 -0.31 -6.62
N THR A 175 16.14 -0.75 -7.86
CA THR A 175 16.47 0.05 -9.04
C THR A 175 15.50 -0.25 -10.19
N TRP A 176 14.85 0.79 -10.69
CA TRP A 176 14.06 0.74 -11.90
C TRP A 176 14.92 0.94 -13.14
N ASN A 177 14.93 -0.06 -14.01
CA ASN A 177 15.44 0.02 -15.38
C ASN A 177 14.41 -0.62 -16.33
N ALA A 178 14.58 -0.42 -17.64
CA ALA A 178 13.63 -0.91 -18.63
C ALA A 178 13.35 -2.43 -18.55
N SER A 179 14.38 -3.24 -18.26
CA SER A 179 14.21 -4.70 -18.13
C SER A 179 13.43 -5.08 -16.87
N THR A 180 13.75 -4.46 -15.74
CA THR A 180 13.03 -4.65 -14.47
C THR A 180 11.57 -4.23 -14.62
N LEU A 181 11.33 -3.05 -15.21
CA LEU A 181 9.99 -2.54 -15.47
C LEU A 181 9.19 -3.49 -16.35
N ALA A 182 9.73 -3.88 -17.50
CA ALA A 182 9.06 -4.80 -18.40
C ALA A 182 8.77 -6.16 -17.73
N THR A 183 9.67 -6.66 -16.90
CA THR A 183 9.44 -7.89 -16.13
C THR A 183 8.30 -7.74 -15.11
N VAL A 184 8.16 -6.58 -14.47
CA VAL A 184 7.06 -6.32 -13.54
C VAL A 184 5.73 -6.17 -14.28
N MET A 185 5.72 -5.39 -15.36
CA MET A 185 4.49 -5.03 -16.06
C MET A 185 3.99 -6.15 -16.99
N LEU A 186 4.91 -6.86 -17.67
CA LEU A 186 4.60 -7.91 -18.64
C LEU A 186 4.86 -9.34 -18.11
N GLY A 187 5.48 -9.47 -16.93
CA GLY A 187 5.84 -10.77 -16.34
C GLY A 187 7.22 -11.27 -16.78
N PRO A 188 7.71 -12.42 -16.27
CA PRO A 188 9.02 -12.95 -16.63
C PRO A 188 9.07 -13.44 -18.07
N LYS A 189 10.27 -13.41 -18.66
CA LYS A 189 10.49 -14.01 -19.97
C LYS A 189 10.55 -15.53 -19.89
N ILE A 190 9.92 -16.21 -20.85
CA ILE A 190 9.88 -17.66 -21.01
C ILE A 190 10.34 -18.05 -22.43
N GLY A 191 10.75 -19.30 -22.59
CA GLY A 191 11.23 -19.84 -23.87
C GLY A 191 12.75 -20.08 -23.92
N PRO A 192 13.25 -20.62 -25.04
CA PRO A 192 14.65 -20.94 -25.23
C PRO A 192 15.53 -19.68 -25.25
N GLU A 193 16.81 -19.86 -24.95
CA GLU A 193 17.80 -18.77 -24.98
C GLU A 193 17.93 -18.21 -26.40
N GLY A 194 17.87 -16.88 -26.55
CA GLY A 194 17.81 -16.18 -27.84
C GLY A 194 16.41 -15.70 -28.25
N ASP A 195 15.35 -16.47 -27.94
CA ASP A 195 13.96 -16.19 -28.37
C ASP A 195 13.00 -15.97 -27.18
N LYS A 196 13.55 -15.52 -26.06
CA LYS A 196 12.78 -15.31 -24.82
C LYS A 196 11.73 -14.20 -24.99
N VAL A 197 10.45 -14.56 -24.86
CA VAL A 197 9.29 -13.64 -24.88
C VAL A 197 8.71 -13.46 -23.49
N TYR A 198 8.12 -12.31 -23.21
CA TYR A 198 7.39 -12.08 -21.97
C TYR A 198 6.17 -13.00 -21.89
N ASN A 199 5.91 -13.60 -20.72
CA ASN A 199 4.78 -14.51 -20.54
C ASN A 199 3.42 -13.78 -20.43
N ASN A 200 3.42 -12.44 -20.42
CA ASN A 200 2.25 -11.57 -20.30
C ASN A 200 1.42 -11.88 -19.04
N ARG A 201 2.09 -12.17 -17.92
CA ARG A 201 1.50 -12.39 -16.59
C ARG A 201 2.11 -11.45 -15.55
N GLY A 202 2.23 -10.16 -15.91
CA GLY A 202 2.65 -9.08 -15.02
C GLY A 202 1.47 -8.24 -14.54
N VAL A 203 1.77 -7.05 -14.00
CA VAL A 203 0.76 -6.12 -13.47
C VAL A 203 -0.33 -5.78 -14.51
N TRP A 204 0.03 -5.59 -15.78
CA TRP A 204 -0.97 -5.31 -16.82
C TRP A 204 -1.98 -6.45 -16.99
N PHE A 205 -1.53 -7.69 -16.88
CA PHE A 205 -2.42 -8.85 -16.97
C PHE A 205 -3.39 -8.92 -15.80
N GLU A 206 -2.89 -8.70 -14.59
CA GLU A 206 -3.72 -8.74 -13.38
C GLU A 206 -4.76 -7.62 -13.39
N VAL A 207 -4.35 -6.38 -13.65
CA VAL A 207 -5.25 -5.22 -13.69
C VAL A 207 -6.34 -5.40 -14.76
N ASN A 208 -5.98 -5.83 -15.96
CA ASN A 208 -6.95 -6.05 -17.05
C ASN A 208 -7.98 -7.14 -16.76
N ARG A 209 -7.68 -8.06 -15.84
CA ARG A 209 -8.57 -9.18 -15.45
C ARG A 209 -9.18 -9.01 -14.07
N ALA A 210 -8.83 -7.94 -13.36
CA ALA A 210 -9.31 -7.71 -12.01
C ALA A 210 -10.83 -7.55 -11.99
N LEU A 211 -11.46 -8.15 -10.98
CA LEU A 211 -12.90 -8.11 -10.80
C LEU A 211 -13.39 -6.67 -10.64
N ASN A 212 -14.58 -6.37 -11.16
CA ASN A 212 -15.19 -5.05 -10.96
C ASN A 212 -15.46 -4.73 -9.49
N VAL A 213 -15.67 -5.75 -8.66
CA VAL A 213 -15.80 -5.64 -7.20
C VAL A 213 -14.82 -6.66 -6.60
N PRO A 214 -13.65 -6.23 -6.10
CA PRO A 214 -12.63 -7.13 -5.58
C PRO A 214 -12.93 -7.65 -4.17
N LEU A 215 -12.25 -8.73 -3.77
CA LEU A 215 -12.28 -9.26 -2.40
C LEU A 215 -11.86 -8.19 -1.36
N GLY A 216 -11.04 -7.22 -1.74
CA GLY A 216 -10.64 -6.12 -0.86
C GLY A 216 -11.83 -5.30 -0.33
N LEU A 217 -12.94 -5.19 -1.08
CA LEU A 217 -14.15 -4.51 -0.60
C LEU A 217 -14.90 -5.31 0.45
N GLU A 218 -14.96 -6.64 0.31
CA GLU A 218 -15.49 -7.54 1.35
C GLU A 218 -14.65 -7.43 2.63
N GLN A 219 -13.32 -7.44 2.49
CA GLN A 219 -12.40 -7.29 3.61
C GLN A 219 -12.56 -5.95 4.32
N LEU A 220 -12.69 -4.86 3.56
CA LEU A 220 -12.99 -3.53 4.10
C LEU A 220 -14.29 -3.56 4.90
N GLN A 221 -15.39 -4.03 4.30
CA GLN A 221 -16.71 -4.13 4.94
C GLN A 221 -16.62 -4.90 6.26
N ALA A 222 -15.94 -6.05 6.26
CA ALA A 222 -15.83 -6.91 7.43
C ALA A 222 -15.08 -6.21 8.58
N ILE A 223 -14.05 -5.41 8.25
CA ILE A 223 -13.33 -4.62 9.26
C ILE A 223 -14.20 -3.50 9.82
N LEU A 224 -14.97 -2.82 8.97
CA LEU A 224 -15.87 -1.76 9.43
C LEU A 224 -16.91 -2.30 10.41
N LEU A 225 -17.48 -3.48 10.10
CA LEU A 225 -18.41 -4.20 10.98
C LEU A 225 -17.79 -4.58 12.33
N ASP A 226 -16.54 -5.07 12.31
CA ASP A 226 -15.82 -5.53 13.51
C ASP A 226 -15.39 -4.36 14.41
N ARG A 227 -15.00 -3.22 13.82
CA ARG A 227 -14.34 -2.13 14.55
C ARG A 227 -15.24 -0.99 14.94
N GLU A 228 -15.99 -0.42 13.99
CA GLU A 228 -16.76 0.81 14.21
C GLU A 228 -18.12 0.76 13.48
N PRO A 229 -18.98 -0.26 13.73
CA PRO A 229 -20.20 -0.50 12.95
C PRO A 229 -21.19 0.67 13.01
N SER A 230 -21.33 1.30 14.18
CA SER A 230 -22.27 2.43 14.34
C SER A 230 -21.83 3.68 13.56
N LYS A 231 -20.51 3.93 13.48
CA LYS A 231 -19.97 5.10 12.78
C LYS A 231 -20.04 4.92 11.27
N PHE A 232 -19.79 3.71 10.79
CA PHE A 232 -19.74 3.39 9.37
C PHE A 232 -21.03 2.73 8.85
N ALA A 233 -22.14 2.83 9.57
CA ALA A 233 -23.38 2.11 9.27
C ALA A 233 -23.87 2.30 7.82
N SER A 234 -23.92 3.55 7.33
CA SER A 234 -24.34 3.83 5.94
C SER A 234 -23.36 3.27 4.90
N ILE A 235 -22.07 3.35 5.18
CA ILE A 235 -21.02 2.80 4.30
C ILE A 235 -21.13 1.28 4.24
N ILE A 236 -21.28 0.63 5.39
CA ILE A 236 -21.46 -0.83 5.49
C ILE A 236 -22.71 -1.25 4.70
N ALA A 237 -23.85 -0.59 4.91
CA ALA A 237 -25.07 -0.89 4.17
C ALA A 237 -24.91 -0.69 2.66
N SER A 238 -24.17 0.34 2.23
CA SER A 238 -23.84 0.55 0.82
C SER A 238 -22.94 -0.55 0.27
N LEU A 239 -21.93 -0.99 1.02
CA LEU A 239 -21.04 -2.07 0.63
C LEU A 239 -21.81 -3.40 0.54
N ASP A 240 -22.74 -3.68 1.45
CA ASP A 240 -23.61 -4.88 1.37
C ASP A 240 -24.39 -4.93 0.06
N ARG A 241 -24.87 -3.79 -0.43
CA ARG A 241 -25.57 -3.67 -1.72
C ARG A 241 -24.65 -3.88 -2.92
N ILE A 242 -23.42 -3.38 -2.85
CA ILE A 242 -22.39 -3.54 -3.89
C ILE A 242 -21.89 -5.00 -3.94
N LEU A 243 -21.69 -5.62 -2.79
CA LEU A 243 -21.18 -7.00 -2.63
C LEU A 243 -22.27 -8.06 -2.84
N ALA A 244 -23.54 -7.66 -2.96
CA ALA A 244 -24.65 -8.58 -3.14
C ALA A 244 -24.48 -9.45 -4.40
N HIS A 245 -24.58 -10.77 -4.23
CA HIS A 245 -24.47 -11.71 -5.35
C HIS A 245 -25.56 -11.53 -6.42
N ARG A 246 -26.76 -11.08 -6.02
CA ARG A 246 -27.90 -10.86 -6.94
C ARG A 246 -28.25 -9.38 -6.99
N ASN A 247 -28.30 -8.85 -8.21
CA ASN A 247 -28.58 -7.44 -8.50
C ASN A 247 -27.75 -6.50 -7.61
N PRO A 248 -26.41 -6.57 -7.70
CA PRO A 248 -25.55 -5.64 -6.97
C PRO A 248 -25.80 -4.22 -7.45
N ASP A 249 -25.70 -3.27 -6.52
CA ASP A 249 -25.67 -1.86 -6.87
C ASP A 249 -24.39 -1.56 -7.67
N PRO A 250 -24.46 -0.73 -8.73
CA PRO A 250 -23.28 -0.36 -9.50
C PRO A 250 -22.33 0.49 -8.66
N VAL A 251 -21.03 0.37 -8.93
CA VAL A 251 -19.97 1.17 -8.33
C VAL A 251 -18.86 1.38 -9.34
N GLU A 252 -18.30 2.59 -9.38
CA GLU A 252 -17.17 2.89 -10.26
C GLU A 252 -15.84 2.42 -9.63
N ARG A 253 -14.94 1.92 -10.48
CA ARG A 253 -13.59 1.47 -10.06
C ARG A 253 -12.53 2.32 -10.73
N THR A 254 -11.57 2.78 -9.95
CA THR A 254 -10.29 3.32 -10.43
C THR A 254 -9.20 2.29 -10.17
N ASP A 255 -8.37 1.99 -11.17
CA ASP A 255 -7.17 1.16 -11.01
C ASP A 255 -6.00 2.05 -10.59
N LEU A 256 -5.26 1.68 -9.55
CA LEU A 256 -4.05 2.35 -9.11
C LEU A 256 -2.83 1.44 -9.30
N ILE A 257 -1.78 1.97 -9.90
CA ILE A 257 -0.47 1.31 -9.97
C ILE A 257 0.56 2.23 -9.35
N LEU A 258 1.16 1.80 -8.23
CA LEU A 258 2.29 2.48 -7.61
C LEU A 258 3.59 1.75 -7.97
N LEU A 259 4.50 2.43 -8.66
CA LEU A 259 5.87 1.98 -8.88
C LEU A 259 6.82 2.79 -8.01
N ALA A 260 7.34 2.18 -6.95
CA ALA A 260 8.18 2.86 -5.98
C ALA A 260 9.62 2.29 -5.97
N GLY A 261 10.61 3.15 -5.74
CA GLY A 261 11.98 2.74 -5.44
C GLY A 261 13.05 3.52 -6.21
N GLY A 262 14.21 2.89 -6.41
CA GLY A 262 15.42 3.59 -6.86
C GLY A 262 15.45 3.95 -8.34
N ALA A 263 16.09 5.07 -8.66
CA ALA A 263 16.43 5.45 -10.01
C ALA A 263 17.60 4.63 -10.56
N SER A 264 17.59 4.30 -11.86
CA SER A 264 18.83 3.88 -12.51
C SER A 264 19.82 5.05 -12.59
N LYS A 265 21.13 4.76 -12.52
CA LYS A 265 22.21 5.77 -12.67
C LYS A 265 22.15 6.59 -13.96
N LYS A 266 21.41 6.13 -14.97
CA LYS A 266 21.26 6.80 -16.28
C LYS A 266 19.97 7.61 -16.39
N ARG A 267 19.10 7.54 -15.39
CA ARG A 267 17.81 8.24 -15.38
C ARG A 267 18.07 9.75 -15.29
N LYS A 268 17.34 10.52 -16.07
CA LYS A 268 17.31 11.98 -15.97
C LYS A 268 16.11 12.39 -15.09
N PRO A 269 16.17 13.55 -14.42
CA PRO A 269 15.00 14.13 -13.77
C PRO A 269 13.78 14.19 -14.71
N GLN A 270 12.58 14.15 -14.14
CA GLN A 270 11.30 14.19 -14.88
C GLN A 270 11.13 13.11 -15.95
N THR A 271 11.81 11.97 -15.80
CA THR A 271 11.66 10.83 -16.71
C THR A 271 10.83 9.74 -16.05
N SER A 272 9.58 9.57 -16.48
CA SER A 272 8.74 8.47 -16.01
C SER A 272 9.20 7.11 -16.55
N LEU A 273 8.82 6.06 -15.83
CA LEU A 273 8.98 4.66 -16.18
C LEU A 273 7.95 4.25 -17.22
N LEU A 274 6.69 4.63 -17.02
CA LEU A 274 5.58 4.41 -17.92
C LEU A 274 5.28 5.65 -18.77
N PRO A 275 4.57 5.50 -19.91
CA PRO A 275 4.17 6.62 -20.73
C PRO A 275 3.44 7.70 -19.92
N TRP A 276 3.89 8.95 -20.06
CA TRP A 276 3.38 10.07 -19.27
C TRP A 276 2.06 10.62 -19.82
N LYS A 277 2.04 10.94 -21.12
CA LYS A 277 0.97 11.71 -21.79
C LYS A 277 0.07 10.87 -22.68
N THR A 278 0.18 9.55 -22.58
CA THR A 278 -0.56 8.61 -23.41
C THR A 278 -0.94 7.43 -22.54
N ILE A 279 -2.18 7.00 -22.64
CA ILE A 279 -2.65 5.78 -21.98
C ILE A 279 -1.78 4.61 -22.44
N PRO A 280 -1.17 3.82 -21.53
CA PRO A 280 -0.37 2.66 -21.91
C PRO A 280 -1.19 1.71 -22.78
N GLU A 281 -0.65 1.30 -23.92
CA GLU A 281 -1.38 0.46 -24.87
C GLU A 281 -1.76 -0.90 -24.26
N GLU A 282 -0.99 -1.39 -23.30
CA GLU A 282 -1.26 -2.65 -22.59
C GLU A 282 -2.46 -2.56 -21.65
N TYR A 283 -2.90 -1.36 -21.26
CA TYR A 283 -4.08 -1.18 -20.41
C TYR A 283 -5.36 -1.28 -21.25
N LYS A 284 -6.13 -2.34 -21.00
CA LYS A 284 -7.33 -2.73 -21.76
C LYS A 284 -8.60 -2.77 -20.91
N ALA A 285 -8.52 -2.57 -19.59
CA ALA A 285 -9.68 -2.61 -18.70
C ALA A 285 -10.71 -1.50 -18.99
N GLY A 286 -10.27 -0.36 -19.54
CA GLY A 286 -11.16 0.75 -19.91
C GLY A 286 -11.75 1.52 -18.72
N ARG A 287 -11.23 1.30 -17.50
CA ARG A 287 -11.60 2.04 -16.30
C ARG A 287 -10.69 3.26 -16.13
N ASP A 288 -10.96 4.12 -15.15
CA ASP A 288 -10.00 5.16 -14.78
C ASP A 288 -8.72 4.50 -14.28
N LEU A 289 -7.57 4.93 -14.81
CA LEU A 289 -6.25 4.44 -14.41
C LEU A 289 -5.46 5.59 -13.79
N GLN A 290 -5.01 5.40 -12.57
CA GLN A 290 -3.99 6.23 -11.93
C GLN A 290 -2.67 5.47 -11.87
N VAL A 291 -1.62 6.04 -12.44
CA VAL A 291 -0.24 5.62 -12.21
C VAL A 291 0.44 6.61 -11.28
N VAL A 292 1.15 6.10 -10.29
CA VAL A 292 2.03 6.87 -9.43
C VAL A 292 3.42 6.25 -9.50
N GLU A 293 4.43 7.06 -9.73
CA GLU A 293 5.82 6.65 -9.72
C GLU A 293 6.55 7.42 -8.62
N MET A 294 7.10 6.73 -7.63
CA MET A 294 7.86 7.35 -6.56
C MET A 294 9.33 6.94 -6.68
N ILE A 295 10.18 7.88 -7.08
CA ILE A 295 11.60 7.64 -7.35
C ILE A 295 12.47 8.28 -6.27
N ILE A 296 13.08 7.44 -5.43
CA ILE A 296 13.91 7.86 -4.29
C ILE A 296 15.22 7.05 -4.23
N GLU A 297 16.33 7.69 -3.85
CA GLU A 297 17.68 7.11 -3.90
C GLU A 297 17.97 6.15 -2.74
N ASP A 298 17.52 6.47 -1.52
CA ASP A 298 17.84 5.75 -0.27
C ASP A 298 16.64 4.94 0.26
N GLY A 299 15.93 4.26 -0.64
CA GLY A 299 14.61 3.74 -0.32
C GLY A 299 14.59 2.63 0.75
N ASP A 300 15.61 1.77 0.80
CA ASP A 300 15.68 0.70 1.80
C ASP A 300 15.96 1.28 3.20
N GLU A 301 16.84 2.28 3.28
CA GLU A 301 17.18 3.04 4.48
C GLU A 301 15.98 3.83 4.99
N VAL A 302 15.26 4.52 4.09
CA VAL A 302 14.01 5.25 4.41
C VAL A 302 13.00 4.29 5.03
N ILE A 303 12.75 3.14 4.39
CA ILE A 303 11.79 2.14 4.88
C ILE A 303 12.20 1.66 6.27
N ASN A 304 13.44 1.24 6.47
CA ASN A 304 13.88 0.77 7.78
C ASN A 304 13.78 1.87 8.84
N SER A 305 14.20 3.10 8.53
CA SER A 305 14.16 4.21 9.47
C SER A 305 12.75 4.56 9.96
N ILE A 306 11.74 4.39 9.11
CA ILE A 306 10.33 4.59 9.46
C ILE A 306 9.82 3.40 10.28
N TYR A 307 10.03 2.18 9.79
CA TYR A 307 9.51 0.97 10.43
C TYR A 307 10.15 0.68 11.78
N ASP A 308 11.44 0.99 11.97
CA ASP A 308 12.15 0.70 13.22
C ASP A 308 11.68 1.59 14.39
N VAL A 309 10.99 2.70 14.10
CA VAL A 309 10.40 3.58 15.12
C VAL A 309 8.89 3.36 15.30
N LEU A 310 8.26 2.52 14.48
CA LEU A 310 6.85 2.18 14.68
C LEU A 310 6.69 1.37 15.96
N TRP A 311 5.72 1.73 16.79
CA TRP A 311 5.42 1.09 18.06
C TRP A 311 6.66 0.93 18.95
N ALA A 312 7.62 1.86 18.84
CA ALA A 312 8.70 1.91 19.81
C ALA A 312 8.05 2.25 21.16
N LYS A 313 7.82 1.22 22.01
CA LYS A 313 7.66 1.45 23.45
C LYS A 313 8.83 2.33 23.85
N ASP A 314 8.58 3.44 24.54
CA ASP A 314 9.63 4.26 25.12
C ASP A 314 10.67 3.31 25.72
N LYS A 315 11.83 3.21 25.08
CA LYS A 315 12.91 2.41 25.66
C LYS A 315 13.16 3.09 26.99
N PRO A 316 12.99 2.41 28.14
CA PRO A 316 13.50 2.99 29.36
C PRO A 316 14.96 3.26 29.08
N ASP A 317 15.38 4.51 29.26
CA ASP A 317 16.77 4.92 29.16
C ASP A 317 17.59 3.80 29.79
N ALA A 318 18.49 3.20 29.01
CA ALA A 318 19.56 2.37 29.56
C ALA A 318 20.51 3.33 30.30
N GLY A 319 20.01 3.85 31.41
CA GLY A 319 20.74 4.60 32.40
C GLY A 319 21.37 3.60 33.35
N ILE A 320 22.71 3.66 33.35
CA ILE A 320 23.70 2.95 34.18
C ILE A 320 24.19 1.63 33.57
#